data_AF-A0A367PZG9-F1
#
_entry.id   AF-A0A367PZG9-F1
#
_cell.length_a   1.000
_cell.length_b   1.000
_cell.length_c   1.000
_cell.angle_alpha   90.00
_cell.angle_beta   90.00
_cell.angle_gamma   90.00
#
_symmetry.space_group_name_H-M   'P 1'
#
loop_
_entity.id
_entity.type
_entity.pdbx_description
1 polymer ?
#
loop_
_entity_poly.entity_id
_entity_poly.type
_entity_poly.pdbx_seq_one_letter_code
_entity_poly.pdbx_strand_id
1 'polypeptide(L)' 'MNNENLDDIPQPDPSWDYYIHWHSLHHVQAKISQALNFMRDAEITNVAVDEQLREILDSASDKLIEVIQKLEHDEEE' A
#
# COMPACT_ATOMS: atom_id res chain seq x y z
N MET A 1 4.36 -20.12 -7.41
CA MET A 1 4.01 -18.86 -6.75
C MET A 1 2.91 -18.25 -7.60
N ASN A 2 1.68 -18.20 -7.07
CA ASN A 2 0.55 -17.69 -7.85
C ASN A 2 0.67 -16.17 -7.95
N ASN A 3 1.10 -15.68 -9.11
CA ASN A 3 0.84 -14.31 -9.52
C ASN A 3 -0.66 -14.22 -9.83
N GLU A 4 -1.48 -13.96 -8.84
CA GLU A 4 -2.82 -13.47 -9.10
C GLU A 4 -2.65 -12.07 -9.73
N ASN A 5 -3.06 -11.92 -10.99
CA ASN A 5 -3.13 -10.63 -11.66
C ASN A 5 -4.01 -9.70 -10.82
N LEU A 6 -3.38 -8.79 -10.07
CA LEU A 6 -4.07 -7.74 -9.31
C LEU A 6 -4.84 -6.77 -10.22
N ASP A 7 -4.61 -6.84 -11.53
CA ASP A 7 -5.25 -6.04 -12.56
C ASP A 7 -6.74 -6.38 -12.79
N ASP A 8 -7.24 -7.50 -12.24
CA ASP A 8 -8.62 -7.97 -12.43
C ASP A 8 -9.53 -7.75 -11.20
N ILE A 9 -9.07 -7.04 -10.17
CA ILE A 9 -9.94 -6.68 -9.04
C ILE A 9 -10.92 -5.59 -9.53
N PRO A 10 -12.25 -5.84 -9.52
CA PRO A 10 -13.22 -4.84 -9.93
C PRO A 10 -13.10 -3.59 -9.06
N GLN A 11 -12.98 -2.43 -9.72
CA GLN A 11 -12.95 -1.16 -9.00
C GLN A 11 -14.36 -0.81 -8.50
N PRO A 12 -14.54 -0.50 -7.21
CA PRO A 12 -15.83 -0.07 -6.68
C PRO A 12 -16.23 1.28 -7.30
N ASP A 13 -17.54 1.56 -7.29
CA ASP A 13 -18.04 2.85 -7.74
C ASP A 13 -17.48 3.97 -6.83
N PRO A 14 -16.93 5.07 -7.39
CA PRO A 14 -16.45 6.21 -6.61
C PRO A 14 -17.50 6.86 -5.69
N SER A 15 -18.79 6.64 -5.95
CA SER A 15 -19.87 7.14 -5.10
C SER A 15 -20.15 6.26 -3.89
N TRP A 16 -19.49 5.10 -3.75
CA TRP A 16 -19.67 4.21 -2.60
C TRP A 16 -18.81 4.65 -1.43
N ASP A 17 -19.37 4.60 -0.22
CA ASP A 17 -18.71 5.12 0.99
C ASP A 17 -17.35 4.44 1.25
N TYR A 18 -17.24 3.15 0.96
CA TYR A 18 -16.00 2.39 1.14
C TYR A 18 -14.95 2.59 0.02
N TYR A 19 -15.27 3.33 -1.06
CA TYR A 19 -14.36 3.56 -2.18
C TYR A 19 -13.05 4.22 -1.74
N ILE A 20 -13.14 5.21 -0.83
CA ILE A 20 -11.98 5.95 -0.34
C ILE A 20 -11.01 5.01 0.40
N HIS A 21 -11.56 4.10 1.21
CA HIS A 21 -10.80 3.10 1.94
C HIS A 21 -10.17 2.08 0.99
N TRP A 22 -10.94 1.56 0.05
CA TRP A 22 -10.46 0.65 -0.99
C TRP A 22 -9.29 1.26 -1.81
N HIS A 23 -9.46 2.49 -2.29
CA HIS A 23 -8.45 3.17 -3.09
C HIS A 23 -7.17 3.42 -2.29
N SER A 24 -7.31 3.81 -1.02
CA SER A 24 -6.19 4.02 -0.12
C SER A 24 -5.41 2.74 0.15
N LEU A 25 -6.10 1.60 0.32
CA LEU A 25 -5.45 0.29 0.48
C LEU A 25 -4.71 -0.15 -0.78
N HIS A 26 -5.26 0.09 -1.96
CA HIS A 26 -4.55 -0.16 -3.23
C HIS A 26 -3.29 0.69 -3.36
N HIS A 27 -3.32 1.94 -2.88
CA HIS A 27 -2.12 2.78 -2.83
C HIS A 27 -1.03 2.18 -1.92
N VAL A 28 -1.40 1.72 -0.72
CA VAL A 28 -0.48 1.04 0.21
C VAL A 28 0.11 -0.22 -0.43
N GLN A 29 -0.72 -1.04 -1.08
CA GLN A 29 -0.28 -2.24 -1.79
C GLN A 29 0.73 -1.92 -2.90
N ALA A 30 0.49 -0.86 -3.67
CA ALA A 30 1.41 -0.43 -4.73
C ALA A 30 2.79 -0.03 -4.16
N LYS A 31 2.82 0.64 -3.00
CA LYS A 31 4.07 1.01 -2.31
C LYS A 31 4.83 -0.21 -1.79
N ILE A 32 4.15 -1.19 -1.20
CA ILE A 32 4.78 -2.45 -0.78
C ILE A 32 5.33 -3.20 -2.00
N SER A 33 4.59 -3.23 -3.11
CA SER A 33 5.04 -3.85 -4.36
C SER A 33 6.27 -3.13 -4.93
N GLN A 34 6.31 -1.80 -4.83
CA GLN A 34 7.48 -1.00 -5.19
C GLN A 34 8.70 -1.38 -4.34
N ALA A 35 8.53 -1.51 -3.02
CA ALA A 35 9.61 -1.94 -2.12
C ALA A 35 10.11 -3.35 -2.46
N LEU A 36 9.21 -4.31 -2.71
CA LEU A 36 9.58 -5.67 -3.09
C LEU A 36 10.35 -5.73 -4.42
N ASN A 37 9.91 -4.97 -5.42
CA ASN A 37 10.63 -4.86 -6.70
C ASN A 37 12.01 -4.23 -6.50
N PHE A 38 12.10 -3.19 -5.67
CA PHE A 38 13.38 -2.55 -5.35
C PHE A 38 14.33 -3.51 -4.61
N MET A 39 13.84 -4.29 -3.64
CA MET A 39 14.64 -5.34 -2.99
C MET A 39 15.12 -6.41 -3.98
N ARG A 40 14.26 -6.80 -4.93
CA ARG A 40 14.60 -7.79 -5.95
C ARG A 40 15.70 -7.28 -6.89
N ASP A 41 15.65 -6.01 -7.27
CA ASP A 41 16.56 -5.41 -8.25
C ASP A 41 17.88 -4.95 -7.59
N ALA A 42 17.92 -4.83 -6.26
CA ALA A 42 19.13 -4.52 -5.51
C ALA A 42 20.09 -5.73 -5.42
N GLU A 43 21.12 -5.75 -6.27
CA GLU A 43 22.14 -6.81 -6.30
C GLU A 43 23.06 -6.81 -5.06
N ILE A 44 23.26 -5.64 -4.44
CA ILE A 44 24.05 -5.46 -3.22
C ILE A 44 23.31 -4.50 -2.27
N THR A 45 22.92 -5.00 -1.10
CA THR A 45 22.36 -4.16 -0.03
C THR A 45 23.42 -3.23 0.54
N ASN A 46 23.09 -1.95 0.64
CA ASN A 46 23.91 -0.93 1.28
C ASN A 46 23.02 0.08 1.99
N VAL A 47 23.63 1.00 2.76
CA VAL A 47 22.90 1.99 3.56
C VAL A 47 21.91 2.82 2.74
N ALA A 48 22.23 3.16 1.49
CA ALA A 48 21.33 3.94 0.63
C ALA A 48 20.11 3.12 0.16
N VAL A 49 20.30 1.81 -0.08
CA VAL A 49 19.20 0.88 -0.39
C VAL A 49 18.28 0.75 0.82
N ASP A 50 18.84 0.63 2.03
CA ASP A 50 18.08 0.55 3.28
C ASP A 50 17.29 1.83 3.55
N GLU A 51 17.89 3.00 3.31
CA GLU A 51 17.22 4.30 3.47
C GLU A 51 16.06 4.47 2.49
N GLN A 52 16.25 4.12 1.21
CA GLN A 52 15.17 4.18 0.22
C GLN A 52 14.04 3.20 0.52
N LEU A 53 14.37 1.99 0.99
CA LEU A 53 13.35 1.03 1.42
C LEU A 53 12.55 1.55 2.60
N ARG A 54 13.24 2.17 3.56
CA ARG A 54 12.60 2.77 4.72
C ARG A 54 11.66 3.89 4.31
N GLU A 55 12.06 4.80 3.42
CA GLU A 55 11.19 5.86 2.92
C GLU A 55 9.91 5.32 2.25
N ILE A 56 10.05 4.27 1.42
CA ILE A 56 8.91 3.65 0.74
C ILE A 56 7.96 2.99 1.75
N LEU A 57 8.50 2.27 2.74
CA LEU A 57 7.73 1.51 3.71
C LEU A 57 7.12 2.38 4.81
N ASP A 58 7.84 3.41 5.28
CA ASP A 58 7.32 4.38 6.25
C ASP A 58 6.11 5.11 5.65
N SER A 59 6.20 5.55 4.39
CA SER A 59 5.07 6.16 3.69
C SER A 59 3.87 5.22 3.54
N ALA A 60 4.10 3.93 3.28
CA ALA A 60 3.03 2.93 3.20
C ALA A 60 2.39 2.67 4.58
N SER A 61 3.22 2.61 5.62
CA SER A 61 2.80 2.40 7.00
C SER A 61 1.93 3.56 7.50
N ASP A 62 2.38 4.80 7.30
CA ASP A 62 1.62 6.00 7.70
C ASP A 62 0.24 6.03 7.03
N LYS A 63 0.18 5.69 5.73
CA LYS A 63 -1.08 5.65 5.00
C LYS A 63 -2.01 4.55 5.49
N LEU A 64 -1.47 3.39 5.85
CA LEU A 64 -2.26 2.29 6.42
C LEU A 64 -2.83 2.66 7.79
N ILE A 65 -2.02 3.30 8.65
CA ILE A 65 -2.47 3.81 9.95
C ILE A 65 -3.63 4.80 9.76
N GLU A 66 -3.52 5.72 8.81
CA GLU A 66 -4.58 6.68 8.49
C GLU A 66 -5.88 5.98 8.07
N VAL A 67 -5.80 4.92 7.25
CA VAL A 67 -6.97 4.14 6.82
C VAL A 67 -7.63 3.43 7.99
N ILE A 68 -6.85 2.77 8.85
CA ILE A 68 -7.36 2.07 10.03
C ILE A 68 -8.07 3.04 10.96
N GLN A 69 -7.44 4.18 11.25
CA GLN A 69 -8.02 5.21 12.10
C GLN A 69 -9.36 5.72 11.55
N LYS A 70 -9.46 5.95 10.24
CA LYS A 70 -10.74 6.39 9.64
C LYS A 70 -11.82 5.31 9.74
N LEU A 71 -11.49 4.05 9.50
CA LEU A 71 -12.43 2.94 9.66
C LEU A 71 -12.95 2.83 11.09
N GLU A 72 -12.08 2.99 12.10
CA GLU A 72 -12.48 2.98 13.50
C GLU A 72 -13.42 4.16 13.84
N HIS A 73 -13.19 5.34 13.26
CA HIS A 73 -14.06 6.50 13.49
C HIS A 73 -15.41 6.39 12.76
N ASP A 74 -15.44 5.81 11.55
CA ASP A 74 -16.66 5.59 10.78
C ASP A 74 -17.59 4.52 11.42
N GLU A 75 -17.06 3.61 12.25
CA GLU A 75 -17.83 2.61 13.00
C GLU A 75 -18.46 3.15 14.30
N GLU A 76 -18.01 4.32 14.80
CA GLU A 76 -18.49 4.95 16.04
C GLU A 76 -19.65 5.96 15.83
N GLU A 77 -19.99 6.32 14.59
CA GLU A 77 -21.12 7.20 14.21
C GLU A 77 -22.41 6.44 13.84
#